data_AF-A0A6I4Z3G3-F1
#
_entry.id   AF-A0A6I4Z3G3-F1
#
_cell.length_a   1.000
_cell.length_b   1.000
_cell.length_c   1.000
_cell.angle_alpha   90.00
_cell.angle_beta   90.00
_cell.angle_gamma   90.00
#
_symmetry.space_group_name_H-M   'P 1'
#
loop_
_entity.id
_entity.type
_entity.pdbx_description
1 polymer ?
#
loop_
_entity_poly.entity_id
_entity_poly.type
_entity_poly.pdbx_seq_one_letter_code
_entity_poly.pdbx_strand_id
1 'polypeptide(L)'
;MSLDAKKVARIARLARIGLSDAEVETYRREMDGIIGWVDQLNEVDVTDVPPMIGSELASARLRKDEVTDGNRQEAVLSNAPEREGPFYTVPKVVE
;
A
#
# COMPACT_ATOMS: atom_id res chain seq x y z
N MET A 1 -4.33 16.65 -14.46
CA MET A 1 -2.94 16.37 -14.96
C MET A 1 -2.96 15.18 -15.91
N SER A 2 -2.01 15.01 -16.85
CA SER A 2 -1.96 13.80 -17.73
C SER A 2 -0.89 12.80 -17.27
N LEU A 3 -1.26 11.52 -17.15
CA LEU A 3 -0.32 10.41 -16.94
C LEU A 3 0.20 9.89 -18.29
N ASP A 4 1.53 9.77 -18.36
CA ASP A 4 2.19 9.01 -19.41
C ASP A 4 2.40 7.55 -18.97
N ALA A 5 2.65 6.67 -19.94
CA ALA A 5 2.90 5.24 -19.69
C ALA A 5 4.09 4.99 -18.75
N LYS A 6 5.11 5.86 -18.75
CA LYS A 6 6.28 5.75 -17.86
C LYS A 6 5.90 5.98 -16.40
N LYS A 7 5.01 6.93 -16.13
CA LYS A 7 4.47 7.18 -14.79
C LYS A 7 3.64 6.00 -14.30
N VAL A 8 2.78 5.43 -15.15
CA VAL A 8 2.00 4.22 -14.80
C VAL A 8 2.92 3.06 -14.43
N ALA A 9 3.93 2.75 -15.26
CA ALA A 9 4.90 1.70 -14.98
C ALA A 9 5.69 1.97 -13.68
N ARG A 10 6.05 3.23 -13.42
CA ARG A 10 6.72 3.61 -12.16
C ARG A 10 5.82 3.38 -10.94
N ILE A 11 4.55 3.76 -11.00
CA ILE A 11 3.59 3.55 -9.91
C ILE A 11 3.39 2.05 -9.67
N ALA A 12 3.23 1.25 -10.72
CA ALA A 12 3.13 -0.21 -10.61
C ALA A 12 4.35 -0.83 -9.91
N ARG A 13 5.56 -0.37 -10.25
CA ARG A 13 6.80 -0.81 -9.59
C ARG A 13 6.84 -0.44 -8.10
N LEU A 14 6.36 0.75 -7.73
CA LEU A 14 6.26 1.17 -6.32
C LEU A 14 5.27 0.30 -5.54
N ALA A 15 4.17 -0.07 -6.18
CA ALA A 15 3.14 -0.94 -5.61
C ALA A 15 3.48 -2.46 -5.70
N ARG A 16 4.63 -2.83 -6.29
CA ARG A 16 5.03 -4.23 -6.55
C ARG A 16 4.05 -5.02 -7.43
N ILE A 17 3.41 -4.33 -8.38
CA ILE A 17 2.50 -4.93 -9.37
C ILE A 17 3.23 -5.06 -10.70
N GLY A 18 3.30 -6.28 -11.24
CA GLY A 18 3.80 -6.53 -12.60
C GLY A 18 2.69 -6.25 -13.62
N LEU A 19 2.98 -5.41 -14.61
CA LEU A 19 2.07 -5.09 -15.72
C LEU A 19 2.75 -5.36 -17.05
N SER A 20 2.00 -5.90 -18.00
CA SER A 20 2.39 -5.96 -19.41
C SER A 20 2.21 -4.59 -20.08
N ASP A 21 2.86 -4.39 -21.23
CA ASP A 21 2.75 -3.12 -21.98
C ASP A 21 1.32 -2.81 -22.41
N ALA A 22 0.50 -3.84 -22.71
CA ALA A 22 -0.91 -3.69 -23.04
C ALA A 22 -1.75 -3.23 -21.85
N GLU A 23 -1.45 -3.76 -20.65
CA GLU A 23 -2.09 -3.34 -19.41
C GLU A 23 -1.69 -1.92 -19.02
N VAL A 24 -0.43 -1.52 -19.26
CA VAL A 24 0.04 -0.15 -18.99
C VAL A 24 -0.81 0.87 -19.75
N GLU A 25 -1.09 0.66 -21.04
CA GLU A 25 -1.92 1.60 -21.81
C GLU A 25 -3.40 1.58 -21.37
N THR A 26 -3.89 0.43 -20.91
CA THR A 26 -5.25 0.31 -20.38
C THR A 26 -5.38 1.09 -19.08
N TYR A 27 -4.49 0.84 -18.12
CA TYR A 27 -4.47 1.55 -16.84
C TYR A 27 -4.15 3.03 -16.99
N ARG A 28 -3.35 3.44 -17.98
CA ARG A 28 -3.13 4.86 -18.28
C ARG A 28 -4.45 5.59 -18.52
N ARG A 29 -5.31 5.04 -19.38
CA ARG A 29 -6.62 5.64 -19.71
C ARG A 29 -7.56 5.68 -18.51
N GLU A 30 -7.62 4.60 -17.75
CA GLU A 30 -8.48 4.51 -16.56
C GLU A 30 -8.02 5.49 -15.46
N MET A 31 -6.71 5.56 -15.20
CA MET A 31 -6.13 6.48 -14.23
C MET A 31 -6.30 7.94 -14.62
N ASP A 32 -6.18 8.28 -15.91
CA ASP A 32 -6.47 9.64 -16.41
C ASP A 32 -7.93 10.03 -16.09
N GLY A 33 -8.88 9.10 -16.25
CA GLY A 33 -10.29 9.32 -15.90
C GLY A 33 -10.50 9.55 -14.40
N ILE A 34 -9.90 8.70 -13.56
CA ILE A 34 -10.01 8.80 -12.10
C ILE A 34 -9.39 10.11 -11.59
N ILE A 35 -8.20 10.48 -12.07
CA ILE A 35 -7.54 11.72 -11.66
C ILE A 35 -8.32 12.94 -12.15
N GLY A 36 -8.86 12.90 -13.37
CA GLY A 36 -9.73 13.96 -13.85
C GLY A 36 -10.97 14.15 -12.98
N TRP A 37 -11.54 13.06 -12.46
CA TRP A 37 -12.65 13.14 -11.49
C TRP A 37 -12.20 13.70 -10.13
N VAL A 38 -11.05 13.26 -9.61
CA VAL A 38 -10.48 13.78 -8.35
C VAL A 38 -10.11 15.26 -8.45
N ASP A 39 -9.70 15.75 -9.63
CA ASP A 39 -9.35 17.15 -9.87
C ASP A 39 -10.53 18.10 -9.58
N GLN A 40 -11.78 17.62 -9.56
CA GLN A 40 -12.97 18.39 -9.14
C GLN A 40 -12.89 18.87 -7.69
N LEU A 41 -12.15 18.16 -6.82
CA LEU A 41 -11.98 18.57 -5.42
C LEU A 41 -11.20 19.89 -5.28
N ASN A 42 -10.42 20.29 -6.29
CA ASN A 42 -9.69 21.55 -6.28
C ASN A 42 -10.59 22.79 -6.38
N GLU A 43 -11.87 22.62 -6.74
CA GLU A 43 -12.84 23.72 -6.80
C GLU A 43 -13.28 24.21 -5.40
N VAL A 44 -12.98 23.43 -4.35
CA VAL A 44 -13.36 23.71 -2.97
C VAL A 44 -12.18 24.33 -2.22
N ASP A 45 -12.38 25.52 -1.64
CA ASP A 45 -11.39 26.16 -0.76
C ASP A 45 -11.34 25.46 0.60
N VAL A 46 -10.14 24.99 0.96
CA VAL A 46 -9.84 24.29 2.22
C VAL A 46 -8.74 24.96 3.03
N THR A 47 -8.43 26.23 2.75
CA THR A 47 -7.29 26.98 3.36
C THR A 47 -7.28 26.90 4.89
N ASP A 48 -8.45 27.00 5.54
CA ASP A 48 -8.60 26.97 6.99
C ASP A 48 -9.22 25.66 7.52
N VAL A 49 -9.29 24.62 6.68
CA VAL A 49 -9.87 23.33 7.05
C VAL A 49 -8.75 22.35 7.45
N PRO A 50 -8.64 21.96 8.73
CA PRO A 50 -7.63 21.00 9.14
C PRO A 50 -7.94 19.60 8.57
N PRO A 51 -6.92 18.82 8.16
CA PRO A 51 -7.13 17.45 7.71
C PRO A 51 -7.75 16.55 8.79
N MET A 52 -8.64 15.65 8.40
CA MET A 52 -9.24 14.68 9.30
C MET A 52 -8.27 13.50 9.54
N ILE A 53 -7.94 13.21 10.80
CA ILE A 53 -6.93 12.19 11.20
C ILE A 53 -7.59 10.91 11.76
N GLY A 54 -8.89 10.92 12.03
CA GLY A 54 -9.66 9.80 12.54
C GLY A 54 -11.06 10.23 13.01
N SER A 55 -11.95 9.27 13.27
CA SER A 55 -13.31 9.56 13.78
C SER A 55 -13.34 9.97 15.25
N GLU A 56 -12.36 9.53 16.03
CA GLU A 56 -12.19 9.88 17.43
C GLU A 56 -10.88 10.65 17.60
N LEU A 57 -10.95 11.87 18.14
CA LEU A 57 -9.80 12.61 18.66
C LEU A 57 -9.36 12.00 20.00
N ALA A 58 -9.05 10.71 20.00
CA ALA A 58 -8.59 10.01 21.18
C ALA A 58 -7.10 10.27 21.40
N SER A 59 -6.70 10.48 22.65
CA SER A 59 -5.29 10.44 23.06
C SER A 59 -4.63 9.15 22.57
N ALA A 60 -3.33 9.21 22.23
CA ALA A 60 -2.57 8.03 21.82
C ALA A 60 -2.75 6.89 22.83
N ARG A 61 -3.23 5.73 22.35
CA ARG A 61 -3.40 4.55 23.19
C ARG A 61 -2.04 3.96 23.52
N LEU A 62 -1.70 3.95 24.81
CA LEU A 62 -0.50 3.27 25.30
C LEU A 62 -0.78 1.79 25.53
N ARG A 63 0.19 0.95 25.20
CA ARG A 63 0.22 -0.48 25.56
C ARG A 63 1.09 -0.65 26.80
N LYS A 64 0.70 -1.52 27.73
CA LYS A 64 1.56 -1.92 28.85
C LYS A 64 2.81 -2.63 28.35
N ASP A 65 3.93 -2.46 29.05
CA ASP A 65 5.18 -3.14 28.73
C ASP A 65 5.20 -4.55 29.34
N GLU A 66 4.46 -5.46 28.72
CA GLU A 66 4.34 -6.86 29.14
C GLU A 66 4.70 -7.79 27.97
N VAL A 67 5.29 -8.95 28.27
CA VAL A 67 5.68 -9.98 27.28
C VAL A 67 4.49 -10.87 26.92
N THR A 68 4.25 -11.05 25.62
CA THR A 68 3.12 -11.85 25.09
C THR A 68 3.52 -12.76 23.93
N ASP A 69 4.74 -13.31 23.95
CA ASP A 69 5.34 -14.08 22.85
C ASP A 69 4.55 -15.34 22.48
N GLY A 70 3.91 -15.98 23.46
CA GLY A 70 2.98 -17.10 23.30
C GLY A 70 3.59 -18.40 22.77
N ASN A 71 4.88 -18.41 22.39
CA ASN A 71 5.63 -19.52 21.82
C ASN A 71 4.88 -20.30 20.72
N ARG A 72 4.23 -19.58 19.79
CA ARG A 72 3.27 -20.15 18.82
C ARG A 72 3.84 -20.37 17.41
N GLN A 73 5.07 -20.88 17.32
CA GLN A 73 5.78 -21.01 16.04
C GLN A 73 4.97 -21.72 14.96
N GLU A 74 4.38 -22.88 15.27
CA GLU A 74 3.59 -23.64 14.28
C GLU A 74 2.35 -22.88 13.80
N ALA A 75 1.69 -22.13 14.69
CA ALA A 75 0.53 -21.32 14.31
C ALA A 75 0.92 -20.11 13.45
N VAL A 76 2.11 -19.53 13.67
CA VAL A 76 2.64 -18.42 12.87
C VAL A 76 3.01 -18.90 11.45
N LEU A 77 3.59 -20.09 11.33
CA LEU A 77 4.05 -20.65 10.07
C LEU A 77 2.96 -21.40 9.28
N SER A 78 1.74 -21.57 9.82
CA SER A 78 0.71 -22.41 9.21
C SER A 78 0.27 -21.99 7.81
N ASN A 79 0.43 -20.69 7.48
CA ASN A 79 0.10 -20.12 6.17
C ASN A 79 1.34 -19.77 5.32
N ALA A 80 2.53 -20.18 5.76
CA ALA A 80 3.75 -19.95 4.99
C ALA A 80 3.67 -20.71 3.65
N PRO A 81 3.83 -20.05 2.49
CA PRO A 81 3.83 -20.73 1.20
C PRO A 81 4.95 -21.78 1.10
N GLU A 82 6.10 -21.46 1.68
CA GLU A 82 7.26 -22.34 1.80
C GLU A 82 7.96 -22.04 3.14
N ARG A 83 8.47 -23.09 3.80
CA ARG A 83 9.24 -22.97 5.05
C ARG A 83 10.38 -23.97 5.11
N GLU A 84 11.47 -23.57 5.75
CA GLU A 84 12.58 -24.45 6.10
C GLU A 84 12.72 -24.47 7.61
N GLY A 85 12.26 -25.57 8.23
CA GLY A 85 12.17 -25.71 9.68
C GLY A 85 11.43 -24.53 10.33
N PRO A 86 12.10 -23.74 11.19
CA PRO A 86 11.50 -22.61 11.89
C PRO A 86 11.40 -21.30 11.08
N PHE A 87 11.81 -21.28 9.80
CA PHE A 87 11.97 -20.05 9.01
C PHE A 87 11.03 -19.98 7.78
N TYR A 88 10.66 -18.76 7.39
CA TYR A 88 10.07 -18.50 6.07
C TYR A 88 11.15 -18.56 5.00
N THR A 89 10.87 -19.24 3.90
CA THR A 89 11.78 -19.32 2.77
C THR A 89 11.43 -18.22 1.76
N VAL A 90 12.43 -17.44 1.34
CA VAL A 90 12.30 -16.41 0.31
C VAL A 90 13.50 -16.45 -0.63
N PRO A 91 13.35 -16.03 -1.90
CA PRO A 91 14.51 -15.86 -2.78
C PRO A 91 15.55 -14.94 -2.14
N LYS A 92 16.82 -15.29 -2.29
CA LYS A 92 17.93 -14.49 -1.76
C LYS A 92 17.84 -13.07 -2.33
N VAL A 93 17.81 -12.08 -1.43
CA VAL A 93 17.90 -10.67 -1.81
C VAL A 93 19.32 -10.41 -2.29
N VAL A 94 19.47 -10.13 -3.59
CA VAL A 94 20.72 -9.72 -4.24
C VAL A 94 20.54 -8.30 -4.76
N GLU A 95 21.62 -7.50 -4.74
CA GLU A 95 21.68 -6.17 -5.37
C GLU A 95 21.83 -6.25 -6.89
#